data_AF-A0A829WDA6-F1
#
_entry.id   AF-A0A829WDA6-F1
#
_cell.length_a   1.000
_cell.length_b   1.000
_cell.length_c   1.000
_cell.angle_alpha   90.00
_cell.angle_beta   90.00
_cell.angle_gamma   90.00
#
_symmetry.space_group_name_H-M   'P 1'
#
loop_
_entity.id
_entity.type
_entity.pdbx_description
1 polymer ?
#
loop_
_entity_poly.entity_id
_entity_poly.type
_entity_poly.pdbx_seq_one_letter_code
_entity_poly.pdbx_strand_id
1 'polypeptide(L)'
;MGYATDTNRIEELLVLIPKIANRQLQIKQKQILEYVWAFNLLLSERVRYPISQRKSKSKHKDDADFPTLLYGCKAHFPSGNCDGGSLAEREFFSEFIEMLKNKAGFDYKNKDDWGWICNTADCREWMLSVIKQHIDADFVEPEVRIRSYRGRG
;
A
#
# COMPACT_ATOMS: atom_id res chain seq x y z
N MET A 1 52.23 -13.09 5.10
CA MET A 1 51.44 -12.13 5.90
C MET A 1 51.37 -10.83 5.11
N GLY A 2 50.20 -10.45 4.61
CA GLY A 2 50.00 -9.25 3.80
C GLY A 2 48.60 -8.68 4.00
N TYR A 3 48.17 -8.57 5.27
CA TYR A 3 46.86 -8.02 5.66
C TYR A 3 46.96 -6.54 6.09
N ALA A 4 47.99 -5.81 5.64
CA ALA A 4 48.28 -4.46 6.09
C ALA A 4 48.48 -3.42 4.96
N THR A 5 48.19 -3.74 3.70
CA THR A 5 48.60 -2.92 2.54
C THR A 5 47.46 -2.28 1.75
N ASP A 6 46.32 -2.01 2.37
CA ASP A 6 45.30 -1.16 1.74
C ASP A 6 44.52 -0.34 2.77
N THR A 7 45.19 0.14 3.84
CA THR A 7 44.60 1.03 4.84
C THR A 7 43.98 2.27 4.19
N ASN A 8 44.63 2.82 3.16
CA ASN A 8 44.12 3.97 2.41
C ASN A 8 42.84 3.62 1.65
N ARG A 9 42.75 2.43 1.05
CA ARG A 9 41.55 1.97 0.34
C ARG A 9 40.39 1.67 1.29
N ILE A 10 40.69 1.13 2.48
CA ILE A 10 39.70 0.96 3.55
C ILE A 10 39.20 2.32 4.04
N GLU A 11 40.10 3.29 4.20
CA GLU A 11 39.75 4.66 4.60
C GLU A 11 38.90 5.37 3.54
N GLU A 12 39.24 5.25 2.26
CA GLU A 12 38.44 5.74 1.14
C GLU A 12 37.05 5.08 1.09
N LEU A 13 36.96 3.76 1.28
CA LEU A 13 35.69 3.04 1.36
C LEU A 13 34.84 3.51 2.54
N LEU A 14 35.44 3.70 3.71
CA LEU A 14 34.76 4.21 4.90
C LEU A 14 34.24 5.64 4.70
N VAL A 15 34.89 6.46 3.87
CA VAL A 15 34.39 7.79 3.50
C VAL A 15 33.29 7.73 2.43
N LEU A 16 33.32 6.74 1.54
CA LEU A 16 32.34 6.57 0.46
C LEU A 16 31.02 5.96 0.94
N ILE A 17 31.04 5.03 1.90
CA ILE A 17 29.84 4.36 2.41
C ILE A 17 28.79 5.38 2.90
N PRO A 18 29.12 6.37 3.76
CA PRO A 18 28.16 7.38 4.20
C PRO A 18 27.63 8.24 3.04
N LYS A 19 28.47 8.56 2.05
CA LYS A 19 28.06 9.36 0.88
C LYS A 19 27.07 8.60 0.01
N ILE A 20 27.29 7.31 -0.21
CA ILE A 20 26.39 6.44 -0.96
C ILE A 20 25.07 6.27 -0.19
N ALA A 21 25.13 6.02 1.11
CA ALA A 21 23.95 5.92 1.97
C ALA A 21 23.12 7.22 1.94
N ASN A 22 23.76 8.38 2.08
CA ASN A 22 23.09 9.67 2.03
C ASN A 22 22.45 9.93 0.66
N ARG A 23 23.12 9.58 -0.44
CA ARG A 23 22.55 9.67 -1.78
C ARG A 23 21.31 8.78 -1.94
N GLN A 24 21.35 7.55 -1.42
CA GLN A 24 20.20 6.66 -1.43
C GLN A 24 19.03 7.21 -0.61
N LEU A 25 19.31 7.76 0.58
CA LEU A 25 18.28 8.42 1.41
C LEU A 25 17.63 9.59 0.67
N GLN A 26 18.42 10.44 0.02
CA GLN A 26 17.87 11.57 -0.77
C GLN A 26 17.00 11.11 -1.94
N ILE A 27 17.41 10.06 -2.66
CA ILE A 27 16.62 9.50 -3.76
C ILE A 27 15.30 8.94 -3.21
N LYS A 28 15.34 8.18 -2.11
CA LYS A 28 14.14 7.62 -1.49
C LYS A 28 13.22 8.70 -0.96
N GLN A 29 13.75 9.75 -0.34
CA GLN A 29 12.96 10.88 0.13
C GLN A 29 12.22 11.57 -1.04
N LYS A 30 12.88 11.79 -2.17
CA LYS A 30 12.22 12.34 -3.37
C LYS A 30 11.12 11.42 -3.89
N GLN A 31 11.38 10.11 -3.97
CA GLN A 31 10.36 9.14 -4.39
C GLN A 31 9.15 9.14 -3.46
N ILE A 32 9.35 9.21 -2.15
CA ILE A 32 8.27 9.31 -1.16
C ILE A 32 7.45 10.58 -1.38
N LEU A 33 8.10 11.73 -1.60
CA LEU A 33 7.39 12.99 -1.87
C LEU A 33 6.55 12.92 -3.15
N GLU A 34 7.08 12.34 -4.23
CA GLU A 34 6.34 12.13 -5.48
C GLU A 34 5.13 11.19 -5.28
N TYR A 35 5.29 10.12 -4.49
CA TYR A 35 4.18 9.22 -4.17
C TYR A 35 3.10 9.92 -3.32
N VAL A 36 3.51 10.72 -2.33
CA VAL A 36 2.57 11.53 -1.53
C VAL A 36 1.84 12.53 -2.43
N TRP A 37 2.53 13.17 -3.36
CA TRP A 37 1.91 14.11 -4.29
C TRP A 37 0.94 13.43 -5.25
N ALA A 38 1.32 12.30 -5.85
CA ALA A 38 0.45 11.49 -6.70
C ALA A 38 -0.79 11.01 -5.94
N PHE A 39 -0.64 10.61 -4.68
CA PHE A 39 -1.76 10.21 -3.84
C PHE A 39 -2.69 11.40 -3.53
N ASN A 40 -2.14 12.55 -3.18
CA ASN A 40 -2.94 13.77 -2.96
C ASN A 40 -3.71 14.19 -4.21
N LEU A 41 -3.13 14.03 -5.40
CA LEU A 41 -3.84 14.23 -6.67
C LEU A 41 -5.00 13.25 -6.82
N LEU A 42 -4.79 11.95 -6.57
CA LEU A 42 -5.85 10.94 -6.58
C LEU A 42 -6.98 11.27 -5.58
N LEU A 43 -6.64 11.66 -4.35
CA LEU A 43 -7.61 12.10 -3.35
C LEU A 43 -8.41 13.31 -3.87
N SER A 44 -7.73 14.32 -4.40
CA SER A 44 -8.38 15.56 -4.85
C SER A 44 -9.33 15.33 -6.04
N GLU A 45 -8.97 14.47 -7.00
CA GLU A 45 -9.87 14.11 -8.10
C GLU A 45 -11.11 13.36 -7.62
N ARG A 46 -10.98 12.56 -6.56
CA ARG A 46 -12.09 11.81 -5.96
C ARG A 46 -13.08 12.74 -5.25
N VAL A 47 -12.58 13.71 -4.47
CA VAL A 47 -13.42 14.76 -3.86
C VAL A 47 -14.15 15.58 -4.93
N ARG A 48 -13.46 15.92 -6.04
CA ARG A 48 -14.02 16.75 -7.11
C ARG A 48 -15.15 16.06 -7.88
N TYR A 49 -15.13 14.72 -7.93
CA TYR A 49 -16.13 13.91 -8.59
C TYR A 49 -16.51 12.71 -7.72
N PRO A 50 -17.45 12.85 -6.77
CA PRO A 50 -17.97 11.72 -6.01
C PRO A 50 -18.63 10.69 -6.93
N ILE A 51 -18.52 9.39 -6.63
CA ILE A 51 -19.01 8.29 -7.48
C ILE A 51 -20.49 8.43 -7.85
N SER A 52 -21.34 8.92 -6.94
CA SER A 52 -22.76 9.16 -7.21
C SER A 52 -23.04 10.18 -8.32
N GLN A 53 -22.06 11.05 -8.63
CA GLN A 53 -22.15 12.10 -9.64
C GLN A 53 -21.40 11.77 -10.94
N ARG A 54 -20.62 10.68 -10.98
CA ARG A 54 -19.92 10.24 -12.20
C ARG A 54 -20.90 9.52 -13.13
N LYS A 55 -21.53 10.26 -14.03
CA LYS A 55 -22.32 9.67 -15.14
C LYS A 55 -21.39 9.19 -16.26
N SER A 56 -20.72 8.06 -16.07
CA SER A 56 -19.99 7.42 -17.16
C SER A 56 -20.93 6.60 -18.06
N LYS A 57 -20.86 6.80 -19.38
CA LYS A 57 -21.60 6.02 -20.40
C LYS A 57 -20.86 4.73 -20.82
N SER A 58 -19.75 4.38 -20.15
CA SER A 58 -18.92 3.23 -20.46
C SER A 58 -19.36 1.98 -19.68
N LYS A 59 -19.28 0.80 -20.32
CA LYS A 59 -19.56 -0.53 -19.71
C LYS A 59 -18.54 -0.93 -18.65
N HIS A 60 -17.38 -0.26 -18.60
CA HIS A 60 -16.44 -0.28 -17.48
C HIS A 60 -16.78 0.92 -16.60
N LYS A 61 -17.66 0.69 -15.63
CA LYS A 61 -18.11 1.69 -14.67
C LYS A 61 -16.99 1.93 -13.67
N ASP A 62 -16.40 3.11 -13.71
CA ASP A 62 -15.85 3.81 -12.53
C ASP A 62 -14.90 3.02 -11.60
N ASP A 63 -14.27 1.95 -12.08
CA ASP A 63 -13.40 1.10 -11.28
C ASP A 63 -12.11 1.88 -10.94
N ALA A 64 -12.07 2.45 -9.74
CA ALA A 64 -10.80 2.46 -9.04
C ALA A 64 -10.43 0.98 -8.92
N ASP A 65 -9.46 0.51 -9.70
CA ASP A 65 -8.97 -0.86 -9.57
C ASP A 65 -8.67 -1.11 -8.10
N PHE A 66 -9.33 -2.09 -7.48
CA PHE A 66 -9.18 -2.46 -6.07
C PHE A 66 -7.70 -2.42 -5.59
N PRO A 67 -6.71 -2.90 -6.37
CA PRO A 67 -5.30 -2.74 -6.04
C PRO A 67 -4.83 -1.30 -5.78
N THR A 68 -5.31 -0.33 -6.56
CA THR A 68 -4.95 1.09 -6.41
C THR A 68 -5.45 1.65 -5.09
N LEU A 69 -6.72 1.38 -4.74
CA LEU A 69 -7.27 1.79 -3.45
C LEU A 69 -6.62 1.06 -2.29
N LEU A 70 -6.32 -0.23 -2.45
CA LEU A 70 -5.63 -1.04 -1.44
C LEU A 70 -4.27 -0.44 -1.07
N TYR A 71 -3.41 -0.18 -2.05
CA TYR A 71 -2.08 0.38 -1.77
C TYR A 71 -2.17 1.81 -1.27
N GLY A 72 -3.10 2.59 -1.82
CA GLY A 72 -3.37 3.95 -1.37
C GLY A 72 -3.78 4.00 0.11
N CYS A 73 -4.78 3.19 0.48
CA CYS A 73 -5.28 3.13 1.85
C CYS A 73 -4.24 2.55 2.80
N LYS A 74 -3.51 1.49 2.43
CA LYS A 74 -2.47 0.93 3.30
C LYS A 74 -1.34 1.92 3.56
N ALA A 75 -0.96 2.72 2.57
CA ALA A 75 0.09 3.72 2.72
C ALA A 75 -0.33 4.88 3.64
N HIS A 76 -1.57 5.37 3.50
CA HIS A 76 -2.06 6.55 4.24
C HIS A 76 -2.74 6.22 5.57
N PHE A 77 -3.30 5.03 5.71
CA PHE A 77 -4.01 4.55 6.90
C PHE A 77 -3.38 3.25 7.41
N PRO A 78 -2.14 3.29 7.91
CA PRO A 78 -1.40 2.08 8.30
C PRO A 78 -2.05 1.31 9.45
N SER A 79 -2.83 1.99 10.31
CA SER A 79 -3.66 1.41 11.37
C SER A 79 -4.96 0.75 10.87
N GLY A 80 -5.30 0.95 9.60
CA GLY A 80 -6.58 0.51 9.04
C GLY A 80 -7.76 1.37 9.49
N ASN A 81 -7.53 2.59 9.95
CA ASN A 81 -8.56 3.57 10.28
C ASN A 81 -8.22 4.97 9.74
N CYS A 82 -9.23 5.81 9.56
CA CYS A 82 -9.08 7.19 9.09
C CYS A 82 -9.37 8.22 10.20
N ASP A 83 -9.16 7.84 11.46
CA ASP A 83 -9.43 8.71 12.61
C ASP A 83 -8.52 9.94 12.59
N GLY A 84 -9.11 11.12 12.76
CA GLY A 84 -8.37 12.39 12.67
C GLY A 84 -8.02 12.83 11.24
N GLY A 85 -8.35 12.03 10.21
CA GLY A 85 -8.17 12.40 8.81
C GLY A 85 -9.07 13.55 8.37
N SER A 86 -8.65 14.23 7.30
CA SER A 86 -9.41 15.24 6.56
C SER A 86 -10.67 14.65 5.91
N LEU A 87 -11.58 15.50 5.44
CA LEU A 87 -12.81 15.07 4.75
C LEU A 87 -12.48 14.18 3.53
N ALA A 88 -11.48 14.57 2.74
CA ALA A 88 -11.03 13.84 1.55
C ALA A 88 -10.51 12.44 1.90
N GLU A 89 -9.72 12.33 2.97
CA GLU A 89 -9.18 11.07 3.45
C GLU A 89 -10.27 10.13 3.95
N ARG A 90 -11.27 10.66 4.67
CA ARG A 90 -12.41 9.87 5.15
C ARG A 90 -13.28 9.37 4.00
N GLU A 91 -13.55 10.20 3.00
CA GLU A 91 -14.32 9.80 1.82
C GLU A 91 -13.59 8.72 1.01
N PHE A 92 -12.28 8.86 0.80
CA PHE A 92 -11.47 7.87 0.11
C PHE A 92 -11.39 6.54 0.85
N PHE A 93 -11.21 6.57 2.18
CA PHE A 93 -11.19 5.34 2.98
C PHE A 93 -12.57 4.68 3.01
N SER A 94 -13.64 5.47 3.15
CA SER A 94 -15.02 4.98 3.07
C SER A 94 -15.33 4.29 1.75
N GLU A 95 -14.83 4.83 0.62
CA GLU A 95 -14.95 4.21 -0.71
C GLU A 95 -14.32 2.81 -0.73
N PHE A 96 -13.12 2.66 -0.15
CA PHE A 96 -12.48 1.35 -0.03
C PHE A 96 -13.30 0.37 0.82
N ILE A 97 -13.82 0.82 1.97
CA ILE A 97 -14.68 -0.02 2.83
C ILE A 97 -15.96 -0.46 2.09
N GLU A 98 -16.60 0.45 1.36
CA GLU A 98 -17.80 0.12 0.58
C GLU A 98 -17.49 -0.86 -0.56
N MET A 99 -16.33 -0.77 -1.21
CA MET A 99 -15.91 -1.77 -2.19
C MET A 99 -15.74 -3.16 -1.56
N LEU A 100 -15.15 -3.24 -0.37
CA LEU A 100 -15.03 -4.51 0.35
C LEU A 100 -16.39 -5.11 0.73
N LYS A 101 -17.32 -4.30 1.23
CA LYS A 101 -18.69 -4.74 1.57
C LYS A 101 -19.43 -5.25 0.34
N ASN A 102 -19.29 -4.55 -0.79
CA ASN A 102 -19.91 -4.91 -2.05
C ASN A 102 -19.15 -6.02 -2.81
N LYS A 103 -18.01 -6.47 -2.28
CA LYS A 103 -17.13 -7.47 -2.90
C LYS A 103 -16.69 -7.08 -4.32
N ALA A 104 -16.53 -5.78 -4.57
CA ALA A 104 -16.13 -5.23 -5.85
C ALA A 104 -14.61 -5.35 -5.99
N GLY A 105 -14.14 -6.23 -6.89
CA GLY A 105 -12.72 -6.46 -7.15
C GLY A 105 -11.98 -7.31 -6.10
N PHE A 106 -12.62 -7.59 -4.95
CA PHE A 106 -12.11 -8.48 -3.90
C PHE A 106 -13.25 -9.06 -3.07
N ASP A 107 -13.39 -10.39 -3.04
CA ASP A 107 -14.29 -11.09 -2.12
C ASP A 107 -13.50 -11.63 -0.93
N TYR A 108 -13.70 -11.02 0.24
CA TYR A 108 -13.05 -11.43 1.49
C TYR A 108 -13.43 -12.84 1.97
N LYS A 109 -14.40 -13.53 1.34
CA LYS A 109 -14.69 -14.95 1.58
C LYS A 109 -14.02 -15.88 0.55
N ASN A 110 -13.45 -15.34 -0.52
CA ASN A 110 -12.83 -16.11 -1.59
C ASN A 110 -11.35 -16.41 -1.26
N LYS A 111 -11.01 -17.70 -1.30
CA LYS A 111 -9.65 -18.19 -1.03
C LYS A 111 -8.61 -17.73 -2.07
N ASP A 112 -8.99 -17.57 -3.33
CA ASP A 112 -8.07 -17.16 -4.39
C ASP A 112 -7.70 -15.68 -4.27
N ASP A 113 -8.66 -14.85 -3.87
CA ASP A 113 -8.45 -13.43 -3.62
C ASP A 113 -7.53 -13.23 -2.40
N TRP A 114 -7.72 -14.01 -1.34
CA TRP A 114 -6.74 -14.08 -0.23
C TRP A 114 -5.40 -14.66 -0.66
N GLY A 115 -5.39 -15.59 -1.61
CA GLY A 115 -4.20 -16.08 -2.30
C GLY A 115 -3.38 -14.93 -2.89
N TRP A 116 -4.03 -14.00 -3.56
CA TRP A 116 -3.39 -12.81 -4.12
C TRP A 116 -2.94 -11.83 -3.02
N ILE A 117 -3.76 -11.56 -2.00
CA ILE A 117 -3.39 -10.69 -0.87
C ILE A 117 -2.15 -11.21 -0.13
N CYS A 118 -2.10 -12.51 0.15
CA CYS A 118 -1.03 -13.13 0.93
C CYS A 118 0.27 -13.32 0.12
N ASN A 119 0.17 -13.61 -1.17
CA ASN A 119 1.34 -14.00 -1.97
C ASN A 119 1.85 -12.92 -2.93
N THR A 120 1.03 -11.93 -3.24
CA THR A 120 1.34 -10.89 -4.22
C THR A 120 1.31 -9.50 -3.58
N ALA A 121 0.22 -9.15 -2.91
CA ALA A 121 0.06 -7.80 -2.36
C ALA A 121 0.81 -7.57 -1.04
N ASP A 122 1.08 -8.65 -0.30
CA ASP A 122 1.71 -8.63 1.02
C ASP A 122 0.96 -7.70 2.00
N CYS A 123 -0.37 -7.80 1.99
CA CYS A 123 -1.29 -6.94 2.75
C CYS A 123 -2.14 -7.69 3.78
N ARG A 124 -1.82 -8.96 4.07
CA ARG A 124 -2.67 -9.86 4.88
C ARG A 124 -3.08 -9.26 6.23
N GLU A 125 -2.10 -8.89 7.06
CA GLU A 125 -2.36 -8.38 8.41
C GLU A 125 -3.18 -7.09 8.39
N TRP A 126 -2.83 -6.17 7.48
CA TRP A 126 -3.55 -4.92 7.32
C TRP A 126 -5.00 -5.14 6.85
N MET A 127 -5.21 -6.00 5.85
CA MET A 127 -6.55 -6.35 5.35
C MET A 127 -7.42 -7.01 6.42
N LEU A 128 -6.85 -7.94 7.19
CA LEU A 128 -7.54 -8.56 8.34
C LEU A 128 -8.00 -7.50 9.34
N SER A 129 -7.11 -6.55 9.68
CA SER A 129 -7.42 -5.46 10.60
C SER A 129 -8.58 -4.60 10.07
N VAL A 130 -8.53 -4.22 8.80
CA VAL A 130 -9.58 -3.39 8.17
C VAL A 130 -10.93 -4.13 8.16
N ILE A 131 -10.96 -5.39 7.76
CA ILE A 131 -12.20 -6.18 7.72
C ILE A 131 -12.80 -6.30 9.13
N LYS A 132 -11.98 -6.59 10.14
CA LYS A 132 -12.44 -6.70 11.52
C LYS A 132 -12.97 -5.40 12.09
N GLN A 133 -12.33 -4.28 11.79
CA GLN A 133 -12.73 -2.99 12.31
C GLN A 133 -14.01 -2.45 11.64
N HIS A 134 -14.22 -2.73 10.34
CA HIS A 134 -15.22 -2.01 9.53
C HIS A 134 -16.31 -2.89 8.90
N ILE A 135 -16.19 -4.21 8.94
CA ILE A 135 -17.10 -5.14 8.25
C ILE A 135 -17.61 -6.23 9.20
N ASP A 136 -16.71 -7.05 9.75
CA ASP A 136 -17.06 -8.22 10.56
C ASP A 136 -15.97 -8.47 11.61
N ALA A 137 -16.26 -8.11 12.86
CA ALA A 137 -15.31 -8.17 13.99
C ALA A 137 -14.82 -9.60 14.28
N ASP A 138 -15.66 -10.60 14.02
CA ASP A 138 -15.37 -12.00 14.28
C ASP A 138 -14.80 -12.71 13.04
N PHE A 139 -14.47 -11.95 11.99
CA PHE A 139 -14.00 -12.50 10.73
C PHE A 139 -12.72 -13.33 10.91
N VAL A 140 -12.74 -14.52 10.31
CA VAL A 140 -11.59 -15.41 10.15
C VAL A 140 -11.33 -15.57 8.67
N GLU A 141 -10.11 -15.27 8.23
CA GLU A 141 -9.73 -15.44 6.83
C GLU A 141 -9.72 -16.92 6.41
N PRO A 142 -9.93 -17.22 5.12
CA PRO A 142 -9.77 -18.56 4.58
C PRO A 142 -8.33 -19.08 4.74
N GLU A 143 -8.17 -20.39 4.95
CA GLU A 143 -6.86 -21.02 4.92
C GLU A 143 -6.23 -20.93 3.54
N VAL A 144 -5.15 -20.14 3.43
CA VAL A 144 -4.40 -19.93 2.19
C VAL A 144 -3.00 -20.51 2.30
N ARG A 145 -2.53 -21.16 1.23
CA ARG A 145 -1.13 -21.58 1.14
C ARG A 145 -0.26 -20.35 0.91
N ILE A 146 0.50 -19.96 1.94
CA ILE A 146 1.50 -18.91 1.85
C ILE A 146 2.72 -19.47 1.12
N ARG A 147 3.08 -18.87 -0.02
CA ARG A 147 4.30 -19.18 -0.75
C ARG A 147 5.45 -18.49 -0.02
N SER A 148 6.26 -19.26 0.70
CA SER A 148 7.52 -18.75 1.22
C SER A 148 8.46 -18.46 0.05
N TYR A 149 8.59 -17.19 -0.34
CA TYR A 149 9.72 -16.78 -1.18
C TYR A 149 10.98 -16.87 -0.34
N ARG A 150 11.79 -17.91 -0.55
CA ARG A 150 13.17 -17.94 -0.05
C ARG A 150 13.93 -16.79 -0.71
N GLY A 151 14.23 -15.75 0.06
CA GLY A 151 15.26 -14.76 -0.30
C GLY A 151 14.77 -13.36 -0.65
N ARG A 152 14.53 -12.53 0.37
CA ARG A 152 14.96 -11.12 0.35
C ARG A 152 15.65 -10.87 1.69
N GLY A 153 16.92 -11.30 1.74
CA GLY A 153 17.91 -10.79 2.68
C GLY A 153 18.67 -9.63 2.05
#